data_AF-A0A8T0PPE8-F1
#
_entry.id   AF-A0A8T0PPE8-F1
#
_cell.length_a   1.000
_cell.length_b   1.000
_cell.length_c   1.000
_cell.angle_alpha   90.00
_cell.angle_beta   90.00
_cell.angle_gamma   90.00
#
_symmetry.space_group_name_H-M   'P 1'
#
loop_
_entity.id
_entity.type
_entity.pdbx_description
1 polymer ?
#
loop_
_entity_poly.entity_id
_entity_poly.type
_entity_poly.pdbx_seq_one_letter_code
_entity_poly.pdbx_strand_id
1 'polypeptide(L)' 'MLHLAWHDVGTYDKETKTGGPNGSIRFPQEYSHAANAGFEIAIDLLRLSLLLSPAASEAAPIKCSLVNTCHASFLL' A
#
# COMPACT_ATOMS: atom_id res chain seq x y z
N MET A 1 -3.97 -7.23 -3.34
CA MET A 1 -3.17 -6.00 -3.22
C MET A 1 -3.92 -4.74 -3.62
N LEU A 2 -4.91 -4.81 -4.53
CA LEU A 2 -5.73 -3.64 -4.89
C LEU A 2 -6.41 -2.97 -3.69
N HIS A 3 -6.99 -3.74 -2.75
CA HIS A 3 -7.64 -3.18 -1.56
C HIS A 3 -6.66 -2.45 -0.62
N LEU A 4 -5.48 -3.04 -0.41
CA LEU A 4 -4.41 -2.43 0.39
C LEU A 4 -3.87 -1.15 -0.28
N ALA A 5 -3.73 -1.18 -1.61
CA ALA A 5 -3.34 -0.03 -2.41
C ALA A 5 -4.40 1.09 -2.35
N TRP A 6 -5.69 0.74 -2.44
CA TRP A 6 -6.80 1.67 -2.36
C TRP A 6 -6.85 2.41 -1.03
N HIS A 7 -6.66 1.69 0.08
CA HIS A 7 -6.67 2.27 1.42
C HIS A 7 -5.50 3.24 1.66
N ASP A 8 -4.30 2.96 1.15
CA ASP A 8 -3.13 3.85 1.27
C ASP A 8 -3.37 5.17 0.47
N VAL A 9 -3.86 5.07 -0.77
CA VAL A 9 -4.20 6.25 -1.60
C VAL A 9 -5.35 7.06 -0.98
N GLY A 10 -6.33 6.39 -0.40
CA GLY A 10 -7.52 7.01 0.20
C GLY A 10 -7.24 7.90 1.40
N THR A 11 -6.02 7.86 1.96
CA THR A 11 -5.60 8.76 3.05
C THR A 11 -5.19 10.15 2.57
N TYR A 12 -5.16 10.42 1.26
CA TYR A 12 -4.72 11.70 0.73
C TYR A 12 -5.69 12.83 1.06
N ASP A 13 -5.19 13.84 1.78
CA ASP A 13 -5.89 15.10 2.01
C ASP A 13 -5.27 16.22 1.16
N LYS A 14 -6.11 16.84 0.30
CA LYS A 14 -5.72 17.91 -0.62
C LYS A 14 -5.33 19.20 0.12
N GLU A 15 -6.01 19.52 1.21
CA GLU A 15 -5.85 20.80 1.91
C GLU A 15 -4.52 20.84 2.66
N THR A 16 -4.19 19.76 3.38
CA THR A 16 -2.92 19.61 4.08
C THR A 16 -1.80 19.06 3.20
N LYS A 17 -2.13 18.50 2.02
CA LYS A 17 -1.23 17.76 1.12
C LYS A 17 -0.52 16.61 1.82
N THR A 18 -1.20 15.95 2.75
CA THR A 18 -0.68 14.81 3.53
C THR A 18 -1.35 13.50 3.14
N GLY A 19 -0.75 12.37 3.52
CA GLY A 19 -1.22 11.04 3.16
C GLY A 19 -0.95 10.64 1.71
N GLY A 20 -1.75 9.71 1.19
CA GLY A 20 -1.69 9.20 -0.18
C GLY A 20 -0.71 8.03 -0.37
N PRO A 21 -0.32 7.72 -1.62
CA PRO A 21 0.46 6.52 -1.98
C PRO A 21 1.94 6.61 -1.56
N ASN A 22 2.19 6.73 -0.26
CA ASN A 22 3.51 6.80 0.35
C ASN A 22 3.92 5.45 0.97
N GLY A 23 3.01 4.47 1.04
CA GLY A 23 3.23 3.16 1.64
C GLY A 23 3.17 3.14 3.16
N SER A 24 2.55 4.15 3.80
CA SER A 24 2.42 4.26 5.25
C SER A 24 1.53 3.17 5.84
N ILE A 25 0.67 2.55 5.04
CA ILE A 25 -0.15 1.39 5.43
C ILE A 25 0.65 0.17 5.95
N ARG A 26 1.97 0.13 5.76
CA ARG A 26 2.85 -0.91 6.31
C ARG A 26 3.17 -0.74 7.79
N PHE A 27 2.90 0.44 8.34
CA PHE A 27 3.20 0.77 9.72
C PHE A 27 2.01 0.43 10.63
N PRO A 28 2.27 -0.08 11.85
CA PRO A 28 1.23 -0.49 12.78
C PRO A 28 0.24 0.62 13.12
N GLN A 29 0.69 1.87 13.11
CA GLN A 29 -0.15 3.05 13.32
C GLN A 29 -1.32 3.11 12.33
N GLU A 30 -1.12 2.65 11.09
CA GLU A 30 -2.12 2.79 10.03
C GLU A 30 -2.90 1.51 9.78
N TYR A 31 -2.26 0.34 9.71
CA TYR A 31 -3.01 -0.91 9.50
C TYR A 31 -3.81 -1.36 10.72
N SER A 32 -3.56 -0.80 11.91
CA SER A 32 -4.37 -1.07 13.11
C SER A 32 -5.68 -0.30 13.16
N HIS A 33 -5.91 0.65 12.25
CA HIS A 33 -7.20 1.31 12.14
C HIS A 33 -8.31 0.28 11.86
N ALA A 34 -9.49 0.48 12.45
CA ALA A 34 -10.62 -0.45 12.27
C ALA A 34 -11.02 -0.67 10.80
N ALA A 35 -10.84 0.35 9.95
CA ALA A 35 -11.07 0.27 8.51
C ALA A 35 -10.06 -0.61 7.75
N ASN A 36 -8.91 -0.92 8.36
CA ASN A 36 -7.78 -1.65 7.77
C ASN A 36 -7.62 -3.06 8.37
N ALA A 37 -8.66 -3.57 9.05
CA ALA A 37 -8.64 -4.89 9.68
C ALA A 37 -8.24 -5.99 8.69
N GLY A 38 -7.24 -6.80 9.06
CA GLY A 38 -6.72 -7.90 8.24
C GLY A 38 -5.59 -7.54 7.27
N PHE A 39 -5.13 -6.27 7.24
CA PHE A 39 -4.00 -5.88 6.38
C PHE A 39 -2.64 -6.37 6.87
N GLU A 40 -2.50 -6.73 8.14
CA GLU A 40 -1.31 -7.40 8.68
C GLU A 40 -0.93 -8.63 7.85
N ILE A 41 -1.91 -9.52 7.57
CA ILE A 41 -1.72 -10.72 6.76
C ILE A 41 -1.30 -10.36 5.33
N ALA A 42 -1.93 -9.35 4.73
CA ALA A 42 -1.60 -8.93 3.37
C ALA A 42 -0.18 -8.34 3.27
N ILE A 43 0.25 -7.60 4.29
CA ILE A 43 1.62 -7.06 4.42
C ILE A 43 2.62 -8.19 4.59
N ASP A 44 2.31 -9.19 5.41
CA ASP A 44 3.20 -10.34 5.63
C ASP A 44 3.38 -11.20 4.38
N LEU A 45 2.31 -11.41 3.61
CA LEU A 45 2.39 -12.09 2.32
C LEU A 45 3.26 -11.32 1.31
N LEU A 46 3.14 -9.99 1.29
CA LEU A 46 4.02 -9.13 0.49
C LEU A 46 5.48 -9.26 0.94
N ARG A 47 5.76 -9.22 2.25
CA ARG A 47 7.11 -9.40 2.79
C ARG A 47 7.69 -10.76 2.45
N LEU A 48 6.87 -11.81 2.50
CA LEU A 48 7.29 -13.16 2.13
C LEU A 48 7.68 -13.25 0.65
N SER A 49 6.92 -12.59 -0.24
CA SER A 49 7.24 -12.53 -1.67
C SER A 49 8.60 -11.86 -1.97
N LEU A 50 9.01 -10.92 -1.11
CA LEU A 50 10.32 -10.24 -1.22
C LEU A 50 11.49 -11.15 -0.86
N LEU A 51 11.30 -12.09 0.07
CA LEU A 51 12.33 -13.07 0.43
C LEU A 51 12.56 -14.11 -0.68
N LEU A 52 11.56 -14.30 -1.55
CA LEU A 52 11.61 -15.19 -2.71
C LEU A 52 12.24 -14.52 -3.95
N SER A 53 12.40 -13.20 -3.94
CA SER A 53 12.91 -12.45 -5.09
C SER A 53 13.90 -11.35 -4.65
N PRO A 54 15.23 -11.57 -4.77
CA PRO A 54 16.25 -10.62 -4.30
C PRO A 54 16.29 -9.29 -5.08
N ALA A 55 15.41 -9.10 -6.06
CA ALA A 55 15.31 -7.87 -6.86
C ALA A 55 14.35 -6.81 -6.26
N ALA A 56 13.66 -7.09 -5.16
CA ALA A 56 12.58 -6.24 -4.65
C ALA A 56 12.85 -5.60 -3.26
N SER A 57 14.11 -5.64 -2.80
CA SER A 57 14.53 -5.00 -1.55
C SER A 57 14.39 -3.47 -1.63
N GLU A 58 13.73 -2.91 -0.62
CA GLU A 58 13.47 -1.48 -0.36
C GLU A 58 12.23 -0.87 -1.02
N ALA A 59 11.13 -0.77 -0.23
CA ALA A 59 9.97 0.11 -0.40
C ALA A 59 9.18 0.08 -1.74
N ALA A 60 9.72 -0.48 -2.80
CA ALA A 60 9.19 -0.52 -4.15
C ALA A 60 7.94 -1.38 -4.34
N PRO A 61 7.69 -2.52 -3.65
CA PRO A 61 6.62 -3.42 -4.08
C PRO A 61 5.22 -2.82 -3.89
N ILE A 62 4.91 -2.20 -2.75
CA ILE A 62 3.59 -1.57 -2.57
C ILE A 62 3.52 -0.27 -3.36
N LYS A 63 4.58 0.55 -3.40
CA LYS A 63 4.57 1.81 -4.17
C LYS A 63 4.44 1.57 -5.68
N CYS A 64 5.10 0.55 -6.21
CA CYS A 64 5.04 0.12 -7.61
C CYS A 64 3.70 -0.60 -7.92
N SER A 65 3.22 -1.45 -7.01
CA SER A 65 1.88 -2.03 -7.14
C SER A 65 0.79 -0.95 -7.10
N LEU A 66 0.90 0.04 -6.21
CA LEU A 66 0.04 1.22 -6.07
C LEU A 66 -0.01 2.05 -7.35
N VAL A 67 1.16 2.40 -7.90
CA VAL A 67 1.27 3.20 -9.13
C VAL A 67 0.67 2.44 -10.33
N ASN A 68 0.91 1.14 -10.45
CA ASN A 68 0.31 0.33 -11.53
C ASN A 68 -1.21 0.15 -11.36
N THR A 69 -1.74 -0.02 -10.15
CA THR A 69 -3.20 -0.08 -9.94
C THR A 69 -3.89 1.27 -10.08
N CYS A 70 -3.24 2.38 -9.71
CA CYS A 70 -3.80 3.73 -9.91
C CYS A 70 -3.87 4.10 -11.40
N HIS A 71 -2.86 3.72 -12.21
CA HIS A 71 -2.95 3.91 -13.66
C HIS A 71 -4.07 3.08 -14.29
N ALA A 72 -4.32 1.87 -13.79
CA ALA A 72 -5.40 1.02 -14.27
C ALA A 72 -6.81 1.49 -13.85
N SER A 73 -6.93 2.27 -12.77
CA SER A 73 -8.23 2.73 -12.24
C SER A 73 -8.67 4.09 -12.80
N PHE A 74 -7.79 4.84 -13.46
CA PHE A 74 -8.11 6.11 -14.13
C PHE A 74 -8.47 5.93 -15.63
N LEU A 75 -8.49 4.69 -16.12
CA LEU A 75 -8.83 4.31 -17.50
C LEU A 75 -10.21 3.63 -17.62
N LEU A 76 -11.05 3.73 -16.59
CA LEU A 76 -12.47 3.30 -16.62
C LEU A 76 -13.38 4.49 -16.27
#